data_AF-A0A433V5I3-F1
#
_entry.id   AF-A0A433V5I3-F1
#
_cell.length_a   1.000
_cell.length_b   1.000
_cell.length_c   1.000
_cell.angle_alpha   90.00
_cell.angle_beta   90.00
_cell.angle_gamma   90.00
#
_symmetry.space_group_name_H-M   'P 1'
#
loop_
_entity.id
_entity.type
_entity.pdbx_description
1 polymer ?
#
loop_
_entity_poly.entity_id
_entity_poly.type
_entity_poly.pdbx_seq_one_letter_code
_entity_poly.pdbx_strand_id
1 'polypeptide(L)' 'MKGEILGERYQVEQLLGKKAGRRTLLALDLQSNQPVVIKLLNFSNDFEWDDLKLFEREAETLKSLNHPAIP' A
#
# COMPACT_ATOMS: atom_id res chain seq x y z
N MET A 1 10.83 -0.24 3.59
CA MET A 1 11.91 0.19 4.52
C MET A 1 12.36 1.56 4.09
N LYS A 2 12.87 2.44 4.96
CA LYS A 2 13.20 3.82 4.52
C LYS A 2 14.28 3.78 3.42
N GLY A 3 14.03 4.44 2.29
CA GLY A 3 14.90 4.51 1.12
C GLY A 3 14.71 3.38 0.09
N GLU A 4 13.96 2.32 0.41
CA GLU A 4 13.66 1.21 -0.51
C GLU A 4 12.79 1.68 -1.69
N ILE A 5 13.10 1.23 -2.90
CA ILE A 5 12.31 1.54 -4.10
C ILE A 5 11.43 0.34 -4.46
N LEU A 6 10.10 0.53 -4.40
CA LEU A 6 9.11 -0.48 -4.73
C LEU A 6 8.66 -0.32 -6.19
N GLY A 7 8.70 -1.43 -6.95
CA GLY A 7 8.28 -1.46 -8.35
C GLY A 7 8.98 -0.42 -9.22
N GLU A 8 10.25 -0.12 -8.91
CA GLU A 8 11.10 0.86 -9.61
C GLU A 8 10.54 2.30 -9.63
N ARG A 9 9.51 2.60 -8.83
CA ARG A 9 8.77 3.86 -8.88
C ARG A 9 8.57 4.53 -7.53
N TYR A 10 8.35 3.76 -6.47
CA TYR A 10 7.94 4.35 -5.20
C TYR A 10 9.04 4.23 -4.15
N GLN A 11 9.65 5.36 -3.80
CA GLN A 11 10.68 5.40 -2.76
C GLN A 11 10.02 5.53 -1.38
N VAL A 12 10.21 4.54 -0.52
CA VAL A 12 9.60 4.52 0.81
C VAL A 12 10.26 5.53 1.74
N GLU A 13 9.46 6.37 2.38
CA GLU A 13 9.94 7.42 3.30
C GLU A 13 9.71 7.02 4.77
N GLN A 14 8.54 6.49 5.09
CA GLN A 14 8.14 6.21 6.47
C GLN A 14 7.13 5.05 6.56
N LEU A 15 7.18 4.28 7.65
CA LEU A 15 6.13 3.34 8.03
C LEU A 15 5.03 4.11 8.79
N LEU A 16 3.80 4.10 8.26
CA LEU A 16 2.63 4.72 8.88
C LEU A 16 1.87 3.75 9.78
N GLY A 17 1.87 2.46 9.45
CA GLY A 17 1.17 1.44 10.23
C GLY A 17 1.65 0.02 9.94
N LYS A 18 1.56 -0.85 10.94
CA LYS A 18 1.94 -2.26 10.85
C LYS A 18 0.90 -3.12 11.57
N LYS A 19 0.45 -4.17 10.89
CA LYS A 19 -0.37 -5.26 11.44
C LYS A 19 0.25 -6.60 10.99
N ALA A 20 -0.25 -7.71 11.50
CA ALA A 20 0.12 -9.04 10.99
C ALA A 20 -0.10 -9.07 9.47
N GLY A 21 0.92 -9.51 8.72
CA GLY A 21 0.88 -9.57 7.25
C GLY A 21 0.72 -8.24 6.50
N ARG A 22 0.53 -7.07 7.14
CA ARG A 22 0.21 -5.81 6.45
C ARG A 22 1.05 -4.62 6.91
N ARG A 23 1.44 -3.77 5.97
CA ARG A 23 2.15 -2.51 6.25
C ARG A 23 1.49 -1.37 5.47
N THR A 24 1.43 -0.19 6.08
CA THR A 24 1.03 1.05 5.42
C THR A 24 2.24 1.97 5.42
N LEU A 25 2.66 2.42 4.25
CA LEU A 25 3.87 3.20 4.03
C LEU A 25 3.51 4.57 3.45
N LEU A 26 4.26 5.60 3.85
CA LEU A 26 4.42 6.83 3.08
C LEU A 26 5.58 6.60 2.11
N ALA A 27 5.38 6.95 0.85
CA ALA A 27 6.39 6.88 -0.19
C ALA A 27 6.32 8.11 -1.10
N LEU A 28 7.44 8.45 -1.74
CA LEU A 28 7.49 9.39 -2.85
C LEU A 28 7.29 8.62 -4.15
N ASP A 29 6.32 9.00 -4.96
CA ASP A 29 6.22 8.56 -6.35
C ASP A 29 7.26 9.30 -7.19
N LEU A 30 8.29 8.60 -7.67
CA LEU A 30 9.40 9.16 -8.41
C LEU A 30 9.01 9.67 -9.81
N GLN A 31 7.83 9.31 -10.33
CA GLN A 31 7.36 9.80 -11.63
C GLN A 31 6.60 11.12 -11.52
N SER A 32 5.72 11.24 -10.53
CA SER A 32 4.91 12.44 -10.30
C SER A 32 5.52 13.42 -9.30
N ASN A 33 6.54 12.97 -8.56
CA ASN A 33 7.16 13.66 -7.44
C ASN A 33 6.15 14.06 -6.35
N GLN A 34 5.14 13.22 -6.13
CA GLN A 34 4.08 13.42 -5.13
C GLN A 34 4.18 12.37 -4.01
N PRO A 35 3.84 12.74 -2.77
CA PRO A 35 3.70 11.77 -1.68
C PRO A 35 2.49 10.88 -1.92
N VAL A 36 2.67 9.58 -1.73
CA VAL A 36 1.62 8.56 -1.87
C VAL A 36 1.61 7.62 -0.67
N VAL A 37 0.46 7.00 -0.42
CA VAL A 37 0.31 5.95 0.59
C VAL A 37 0.29 4.59 -0.08
N ILE A 38 1.14 3.66 0.36
CA ILE A 38 1.20 2.29 -0.14
C ILE A 38 0.76 1.33 0.97
N LYS A 39 -0.31 0.57 0.71
CA LYS A 39 -0.67 -0.60 1.51
C LYS A 39 0.04 -1.83 0.93
N LEU A 40 0.87 -2.48 1.73
CA LEU A 40 1.58 -3.70 1.37
C LEU A 40 0.97 -4.90 2.11
N LEU A 41 0.79 -5.99 1.37
CA LEU A 41 0.48 -7.31 1.89
C LEU A 41 1.75 -8.16 1.81
N ASN A 42 2.20 -8.68 2.95
CA ASN A 42 3.37 -9.51 3.08
C ASN A 42 2.94 -10.98 3.24
N PHE A 43 3.38 -11.82 2.31
CA PHE A 43 3.28 -13.27 2.41
C PHE A 43 4.29 -13.76 3.46
N SER A 44 3.82 -13.96 4.69
CA SER A 44 4.61 -14.39 5.84
C SER A 44 3.91 -15.57 6.53
N ASN A 45 4.51 -16.14 7.58
CA ASN A 45 3.90 -17.27 8.28
C ASN A 45 2.51 -16.96 8.88
N ASP A 46 2.18 -15.67 9.06
CA ASP A 46 0.90 -15.18 9.56
C ASP A 46 -0.07 -14.78 8.42
N PHE A 47 0.19 -15.18 7.18
CA PHE A 47 -0.63 -14.85 6.01
C PHE A 47 -1.69 -15.93 5.76
N GLU A 48 -2.95 -15.51 5.69
CA GLU A 48 -4.06 -16.36 5.27
C GLU A 48 -4.51 -15.99 3.85
N TRP A 49 -4.90 -16.97 3.04
CA TRP A 49 -5.37 -16.71 1.67
C TRP A 49 -6.60 -15.79 1.60
N ASP A 50 -7.41 -15.76 2.66
CA ASP A 50 -8.54 -14.84 2.75
C ASP A 50 -8.10 -13.38 2.93
N ASP A 51 -6.89 -13.10 3.45
CA ASP A 51 -6.34 -11.75 3.49
C ASP A 51 -6.07 -11.20 2.09
N LEU A 52 -5.61 -12.04 1.16
CA LEU A 52 -5.42 -11.64 -0.24
C LEU A 52 -6.74 -11.26 -0.89
N LYS A 53 -7.78 -12.09 -0.73
CA LYS A 53 -9.11 -11.80 -1.29
C LYS A 53 -9.69 -10.48 -0.76
N LEU A 54 -9.56 -10.25 0.55
CA LEU A 54 -10.01 -9.00 1.17
C LEU A 54 -9.21 -7.80 0.65
N PHE A 55 -7.90 -7.97 0.47
CA PHE A 55 -7.02 -6.93 -0.04
C PHE A 55 -7.34 -6.56 -1.49
N GLU A 56 -7.53 -7.55 -2.36
CA GLU A 56 -7.95 -7.34 -3.76
C GLU A 56 -9.31 -6.66 -3.85
N ARG A 57 -10.29 -7.09 -3.04
CA ARG A 57 -11.62 -6.47 -3.00
C ARG A 57 -11.57 -5.02 -2.56
N GLU A 58 -10.73 -4.68 -1.58
CA GLU A 58 -10.53 -3.29 -1.14
C GLU A 58 -9.99 -2.43 -2.28
N ALA A 59 -8.98 -2.91 -3.01
CA ALA A 59 -8.41 -2.20 -4.15
C ALA A 59 -9.42 -1.97 -5.27
N GLU A 60 -10.19 -3.01 -5.65
CA GLU A 60 -11.24 -2.88 -6.67
C GLU A 60 -12.35 -1.93 -6.24
N THR A 61 -12.76 -1.98 -4.96
CA THR A 61 -13.77 -1.06 -4.41
C THR A 61 -13.28 0.38 -4.50
N LEU A 62 -12.07 0.68 -4.00
CA LEU A 62 -11.51 2.03 -4.00
C LEU A 62 -11.32 2.58 -5.42
N LYS A 63 -10.86 1.75 -6.36
CA LYS A 63 -10.71 2.13 -7.78
C LYS A 63 -12.03 2.54 -8.44
N SER A 64 -13.16 2.00 -7.98
CA SER A 64 -14.50 2.32 -8.50
C SER A 64 -15.09 3.62 -7.95
N LEU A 65 -14.50 4.16 -6.87
CA LEU A 65 -14.99 5.37 -6.22
C LEU A 65 -14.32 6.61 -6.83
N ASN A 66 -15.13 7.63 -7.13
CA ASN A 66 -14.64 8.94 -7.55
C ASN A 66 -15.40 10.02 -6.78
N HIS A 67 -14.93 10.31 -5.57
CA HIS A 67 -15.61 11.24 -4.67
C HIS A 67 -14.57 12.09 -3.93
N PRO A 68 -14.72 13.42 -3.82
CA PRO A 68 -13.67 14.32 -3.30
C PRO A 68 -13.31 14.07 -1.82
N ALA A 69 -14.19 13.44 -1.05
CA ALA A 69 -13.93 13.07 0.34
C ALA A 69 -13.35 11.65 0.52
N ILE A 70 -13.13 10.92 -0.57
CA ILE A 70 -12.58 9.56 -0.58
C ILE A 70 -11.29 9.61 -1.39
N PRO A 71 -10.13 9.36 -0.76
CA PRO A 71 -8.83 9.43 -1.44
C PRO A 71 -8.64 8.28 -2.45
#